data_AF-A0A136JL20-F1
#
_entry.id   AF-A0A136JL20-F1
#
_cell.length_a   1.000
_cell.length_b   1.000
_cell.length_c   1.000
_cell.angle_alpha   90.00
_cell.angle_beta   90.00
_cell.angle_gamma   90.00
#
_symmetry.space_group_name_H-M   'P 1'
#
loop_
_entity.id
_entity.type
_entity.pdbx_description
1 polymer ?
#
loop_
_entity_poly.entity_id
_entity_poly.type
_entity_poly.pdbx_seq_one_letter_code
_entity_poly.pdbx_strand_id
1 'polypeptide(L)'
;MRCLLQKKEVNEIKVENKDYEEKTEIKQTESAVNKKYLDRIREIKNIVNSKVGNPVNLVDIDNQVGREYMNALLDAMKKLSSTSATELDVAMQRLETAFLAVDRVVNERSVSVSIETKDEVITKNEIPVVNSSEVAETIKEEISNKEAEVTPEIKPNIVATPPPVTISKFTPKSEEKSGFENTDSAPVVSNIPVKPIPAMRVMTNPVTPSQSKPVTVSTPVVSTKIPSLAEEKKVPSFSDLPTSLPRKESEVGNPLYTAEIDAGLDELLSDWSLFKKSGLFGTGPKGREHPLFQKISGIQVPLLLAGRFEGATQEIRQSVTDYMNGWRYEQGIVYESGETFETYLRRVIKHIIDLQKQRNSA
;
A
#
# COMPACT_ATOMS: atom_id res chain seq x y z
N MET A 1 -18.83 11.27 73.72
CA MET A 1 -18.33 10.27 72.74
C MET A 1 -18.66 10.65 71.28
N ARG A 2 -18.39 11.89 70.83
CA ARG A 2 -18.51 12.25 69.39
C ARG A 2 -17.20 12.71 68.74
N CYS A 3 -16.12 12.83 69.52
CA CYS A 3 -14.84 13.34 69.02
C CYS A 3 -13.86 12.23 68.56
N LEU A 4 -14.16 10.95 68.82
CA LEU A 4 -13.29 9.82 68.47
C LEU A 4 -13.68 9.08 67.19
N LEU A 5 -14.82 9.39 66.58
CA LEU A 5 -15.27 8.74 65.34
C LEU A 5 -14.80 9.46 64.06
N GLN A 6 -14.55 10.78 64.10
CA GLN A 6 -14.08 11.53 62.92
C GLN A 6 -12.59 11.36 62.58
N LYS A 7 -11.77 10.82 63.49
CA LYS A 7 -10.34 10.59 63.20
C LYS A 7 -10.06 9.28 62.45
N LYS A 8 -11.03 8.35 62.38
CA LYS A 8 -10.86 7.11 61.59
C LYS A 8 -11.13 7.33 60.10
N GLU A 9 -12.14 8.13 59.75
CA GLU A 9 -12.52 8.39 58.35
C GLU A 9 -11.47 9.18 57.55
N VAL A 10 -10.72 10.09 58.19
CA VAL A 10 -9.72 10.92 57.48
C VAL A 10 -8.44 10.14 57.15
N ASN A 11 -8.15 9.04 57.85
CA ASN A 11 -6.99 8.20 57.56
C ASN A 11 -7.25 7.15 56.46
N GLU A 12 -8.51 6.86 56.14
CA GLU A 12 -8.86 5.87 55.11
C GLU A 12 -8.84 6.49 53.70
N ILE A 13 -9.22 7.77 53.56
CA ILE A 13 -9.17 8.53 52.29
C ILE A 13 -7.73 8.86 51.86
N LYS A 14 -6.76 8.80 52.78
CA LYS A 14 -5.35 9.12 52.50
C LYS A 14 -4.54 7.94 51.97
N VAL A 15 -5.08 6.72 52.04
CA VAL A 15 -4.43 5.52 51.49
C VAL A 15 -4.82 5.33 50.02
N GLU A 16 -6.05 5.66 49.64
CA GLU A 16 -6.57 5.43 48.28
C GLU A 16 -6.03 6.41 47.22
N ASN A 17 -5.50 7.57 47.62
CA ASN A 17 -4.93 8.55 46.68
C ASN A 17 -3.45 8.29 46.31
N LYS A 18 -2.74 7.39 47.01
CA LYS A 18 -1.34 7.06 46.66
C LYS A 18 -1.22 6.16 45.43
N ASP A 19 -2.19 5.28 45.21
CA ASP A 19 -2.17 4.33 44.09
C ASP A 19 -2.47 4.99 42.72
N TYR A 20 -3.00 6.22 42.73
CA TYR A 20 -3.33 6.96 41.49
C TYR A 20 -2.17 7.83 41.00
N GLU A 21 -1.35 8.42 41.87
CA GLU A 21 -0.18 9.20 41.44
C GLU A 21 0.93 8.29 40.85
N GLU A 22 1.20 7.13 41.45
CA GLU A 22 2.23 6.18 40.98
C GLU A 22 1.93 5.64 39.56
N LYS A 23 0.64 5.42 39.23
CA LYS A 23 0.23 4.97 37.89
C LYS A 23 0.43 6.02 36.79
N THR A 24 0.48 7.30 37.12
CA THR A 24 0.68 8.36 36.12
C THR A 24 2.16 8.55 35.76
N GLU A 25 3.06 8.31 36.71
CA GLU A 25 4.52 8.43 36.51
C GLU A 25 5.07 7.25 35.67
N ILE A 26 4.52 6.04 35.84
CA ILE A 26 4.90 4.86 35.04
C ILE A 26 4.54 5.03 33.55
N LYS A 27 3.41 5.65 33.22
CA LYS A 27 3.00 5.87 31.82
C LYS A 27 3.88 6.87 31.08
N GLN A 28 4.40 7.89 31.77
CA GLN A 28 5.27 8.88 31.14
C GLN A 28 6.67 8.32 30.86
N THR A 29 7.19 7.48 31.75
CA THR A 29 8.50 6.83 31.58
C THR A 29 8.45 5.80 30.45
N GLU A 30 7.39 5.01 30.33
CA GLU A 30 7.18 4.05 29.25
C GLU A 30 7.12 4.71 27.87
N SER A 31 6.44 5.86 27.76
CA SER A 31 6.38 6.63 26.50
C SER A 31 7.75 7.16 26.07
N ALA A 32 8.60 7.56 27.01
CA ALA A 32 9.95 8.06 26.70
C ALA A 32 10.88 6.93 26.24
N VAL A 33 10.77 5.75 26.87
CA VAL A 33 11.52 4.54 26.50
C VAL A 33 11.14 4.08 25.10
N ASN A 34 9.84 4.03 24.78
CA ASN A 34 9.38 3.66 23.45
C ASN A 34 9.90 4.62 22.36
N LYS A 35 9.92 5.93 22.65
CA LYS A 35 10.50 6.92 21.72
C LYS A 35 11.98 6.66 21.47
N LYS A 36 12.76 6.36 22.52
CA LYS A 36 14.19 6.04 22.41
C LYS A 36 14.43 4.81 21.53
N TYR A 37 13.65 3.75 21.72
CA TYR A 37 13.77 2.53 20.91
C TYR A 37 13.37 2.75 19.45
N LEU A 38 12.32 3.52 19.22
CA LEU A 38 11.88 3.90 17.88
C LEU A 38 12.96 4.69 17.13
N ASP A 39 13.61 5.65 17.80
CA ASP A 39 14.71 6.42 17.22
C ASP A 39 15.91 5.51 16.89
N ARG A 40 16.22 4.56 17.78
CA ARG A 40 17.27 3.56 17.56
C ARG A 40 16.97 2.62 16.38
N ILE A 41 15.73 2.16 16.23
CA ILE A 41 15.32 1.32 15.09
C ILE A 41 15.50 2.09 13.76
N ARG A 42 15.13 3.37 13.73
CA ARG A 42 15.31 4.23 12.54
C ARG A 42 16.79 4.40 12.19
N GLU A 43 17.63 4.62 13.19
CA GLU A 43 19.08 4.73 13.03
C GLU A 43 19.67 3.45 12.41
N ILE A 44 19.38 2.28 13.00
CA ILE A 44 19.86 0.99 12.48
C ILE A 44 19.40 0.77 11.04
N LYS A 45 18.13 1.06 10.73
CA LYS A 45 17.59 0.95 9.37
C LYS A 45 18.33 1.87 8.38
N ASN A 46 18.61 3.11 8.78
CA ASN A 46 19.32 4.07 7.93
C ASN A 46 20.78 3.66 7.69
N ILE A 47 21.47 3.12 8.69
CA ILE A 47 22.85 2.63 8.55
C ILE A 47 22.90 1.44 7.60
N VAL A 48 22.03 0.44 7.79
CA VAL A 48 21.96 -0.73 6.91
C VAL A 48 21.62 -0.30 5.48
N ASN A 49 20.61 0.57 5.31
CA ASN A 49 20.22 1.06 3.99
C ASN A 49 21.35 1.84 3.29
N SER A 50 22.15 2.59 4.05
CA SER A 50 23.33 3.29 3.50
C SER A 50 24.43 2.33 3.05
N LYS A 51 24.58 1.17 3.71
CA LYS A 51 25.63 0.19 3.43
C LYS A 51 25.29 -0.78 2.31
N VAL A 52 24.05 -1.27 2.28
CA VAL A 52 23.62 -2.32 1.34
C VAL A 52 22.53 -1.89 0.35
N GLY A 53 22.03 -0.67 0.47
CA GLY A 53 20.86 -0.22 -0.28
C GLY A 53 19.60 -0.88 0.26
N ASN A 54 18.88 -1.62 -0.59
CA ASN A 54 17.68 -2.34 -0.16
C ASN A 54 18.06 -3.44 0.85
N PRO A 55 17.46 -3.51 2.05
CA PRO A 55 17.74 -4.57 3.04
C PRO A 55 17.56 -6.00 2.52
N VAL A 56 16.75 -6.20 1.46
CA VAL A 56 16.60 -7.50 0.78
C VAL A 56 17.91 -7.98 0.16
N ASN A 57 18.79 -7.06 -0.25
CA ASN A 57 20.12 -7.39 -0.79
C ASN A 57 21.01 -8.10 0.24
N LEU A 58 20.70 -8.01 1.54
CA LEU A 58 21.42 -8.79 2.56
C LEU A 58 21.26 -10.29 2.35
N VAL A 59 20.11 -10.73 1.84
CA VAL A 59 19.83 -12.15 1.58
C VAL A 59 20.72 -12.69 0.46
N ASP A 60 21.05 -11.85 -0.51
CA ASP A 60 21.96 -12.19 -1.61
C ASP A 60 23.43 -12.21 -1.17
N ILE A 61 23.78 -11.46 -0.11
CA ILE A 61 25.12 -11.47 0.47
C ILE A 61 25.29 -12.65 1.42
N ASP A 62 24.42 -12.74 2.42
CA ASP A 62 24.35 -13.84 3.37
C ASP A 62 22.88 -14.08 3.71
N ASN A 63 22.37 -15.19 3.18
CA ASN A 63 21.00 -15.64 3.34
C ASN A 63 20.56 -15.75 4.81
N GLN A 64 21.45 -16.20 5.69
CA GLN A 64 21.14 -16.41 7.10
C GLN A 64 21.10 -15.08 7.84
N VAL A 65 22.10 -14.22 7.64
CA VAL A 65 22.19 -12.91 8.28
C VAL A 65 21.07 -11.97 7.80
N GLY A 66 20.77 -11.96 6.50
CA GLY A 66 19.68 -11.15 5.94
C GLY A 66 18.32 -11.51 6.51
N ARG A 67 18.00 -12.81 6.62
CA ARG A 67 16.74 -13.27 7.23
C ARG A 67 16.65 -12.96 8.72
N GLU A 68 17.73 -13.18 9.47
CA GLU A 68 17.74 -12.89 10.91
C GLU A 68 17.58 -11.38 11.18
N TYR A 69 18.24 -10.51 10.40
CA TYR A 69 18.06 -9.07 10.50
C TYR A 69 16.62 -8.63 10.23
N MET A 70 16.01 -9.13 9.15
CA MET A 70 14.62 -8.79 8.83
C MET A 70 13.63 -9.27 9.89
N ASN A 71 13.82 -10.50 10.40
CA ASN A 71 12.97 -11.06 11.45
C ASN A 71 13.12 -10.28 12.76
N ALA A 72 14.35 -9.95 13.17
CA ALA A 72 14.60 -9.17 14.38
C ALA A 72 14.06 -7.73 14.27
N LEU A 73 14.13 -7.11 13.09
CA LEU A 73 13.57 -5.79 12.82
C LEU A 73 12.04 -5.79 12.95
N LEU A 74 11.37 -6.76 12.33
CA LEU A 74 9.92 -6.90 12.42
C LEU A 74 9.46 -7.21 13.85
N ASP A 75 10.20 -8.05 14.59
CA ASP A 75 9.90 -8.36 15.98
C ASP A 75 10.03 -7.12 16.87
N ALA A 76 11.13 -6.36 16.74
CA ALA A 76 11.32 -5.10 17.46
C ALA A 76 10.22 -4.07 17.15
N MET A 77 9.84 -3.91 15.88
CA MET A 77 8.74 -3.01 15.48
C MET A 77 7.38 -3.47 16.03
N LYS A 78 7.15 -4.78 16.10
CA LYS A 78 5.93 -5.34 16.69
C LYS A 78 5.88 -5.12 18.20
N LYS A 79 6.98 -5.39 18.91
CA LYS A 79 7.08 -5.21 20.37
C LYS A 79 7.01 -3.74 20.78
N LEU A 80 7.45 -2.82 19.92
CA LEU A 80 7.32 -1.38 20.14
C LEU A 80 5.85 -0.92 20.23
N SER A 81 4.95 -1.62 19.54
CA SER A 81 3.50 -1.37 19.63
C SER A 81 2.82 -2.14 20.78
N SER A 82 3.55 -3.00 21.46
CA SER A 82 3.07 -3.82 22.59
C SER A 82 3.41 -3.16 23.91
N THR A 83 2.56 -3.32 24.93
CA THR A 83 2.71 -2.74 26.28
C THR A 83 3.72 -3.47 27.18
N SER A 84 4.56 -4.35 26.63
CA SER A 84 5.52 -5.14 27.42
C SER A 84 6.95 -4.63 27.20
N ALA A 85 7.43 -3.81 28.14
CA ALA A 85 8.77 -3.22 28.07
C ALA A 85 9.90 -4.27 28.09
N THR A 86 9.74 -5.36 28.86
CA THR A 86 10.75 -6.42 28.94
C THR A 86 10.90 -7.19 27.63
N GLU A 87 9.80 -7.43 26.92
CA GLU A 87 9.84 -8.06 25.60
C GLU A 87 10.46 -7.14 24.55
N LEU A 88 10.23 -5.83 24.67
CA LEU A 88 10.83 -4.83 23.80
C LEU A 88 12.36 -4.80 23.97
N ASP A 89 12.86 -4.86 25.20
CA ASP A 89 14.30 -4.90 25.48
C ASP A 89 14.97 -6.11 24.81
N VAL A 90 14.38 -7.30 24.95
CA VAL A 90 14.89 -8.53 24.33
C VAL A 90 14.85 -8.44 22.80
N ALA A 91 13.77 -7.92 22.22
CA ALA A 91 13.65 -7.76 20.78
C ALA A 91 14.67 -6.74 20.23
N MET A 92 14.91 -5.65 20.96
CA MET A 92 15.92 -4.65 20.60
C MET A 92 17.34 -5.21 20.68
N GLN A 93 17.65 -5.98 21.72
CA GLN A 93 18.94 -6.66 21.85
C GLN A 93 19.18 -7.65 20.70
N ARG A 94 18.14 -8.37 20.27
CA ARG A 94 18.20 -9.27 19.11
C ARG A 94 18.45 -8.49 17.81
N LEU A 95 17.77 -7.35 17.62
CA LEU A 95 17.99 -6.48 16.46
C LEU A 95 19.43 -5.94 16.41
N GLU A 96 19.99 -5.50 17.54
CA GLU A 96 21.36 -5.02 17.61
C GLU A 96 22.38 -6.14 17.32
N THR A 97 22.11 -7.36 17.81
CA THR A 97 22.95 -8.54 17.52
C THR A 97 22.93 -8.87 16.02
N ALA A 98 21.75 -8.86 15.40
CA ALA A 98 21.63 -9.09 13.96
C ALA A 98 22.29 -7.97 13.13
N PHE A 99 22.21 -6.72 13.59
CA PHE A 99 22.89 -5.59 12.97
C PHE A 99 24.42 -5.73 12.99
N LEU A 100 25.01 -6.19 14.11
CA LEU A 100 26.45 -6.47 14.18
C LEU A 100 26.88 -7.59 13.23
N ALA A 101 26.04 -8.61 13.05
CA ALA A 101 26.29 -9.67 12.06
C ALA A 101 26.26 -9.12 10.62
N VAL A 102 25.30 -8.26 10.30
CA VAL A 102 25.25 -7.55 9.01
C VAL A 102 26.52 -6.73 8.77
N ASP A 103 26.95 -5.96 9.78
CA ASP A 103 28.14 -5.11 9.65
C ASP A 103 29.40 -5.93 9.37
N ARG A 104 29.58 -7.08 10.06
CA ARG A 104 30.68 -8.00 9.80
C ARG A 104 30.68 -8.49 8.35
N VAL A 105 29.56 -9.04 7.88
CA VAL A 105 29.45 -9.62 6.54
C VAL A 105 29.67 -8.58 5.43
N VAL A 106 29.13 -7.38 5.60
CA VAL A 106 29.27 -6.31 4.60
C VAL A 106 30.72 -5.81 4.54
N ASN A 107 31.39 -5.69 5.68
CA ASN A 107 32.80 -5.28 5.73
C ASN A 107 33.75 -6.37 5.20
N GLU A 108 33.47 -7.65 5.40
CA GLU A 108 34.25 -8.75 4.82
C GLU A 108 34.14 -8.79 3.28
N ARG A 109 32.96 -8.47 2.74
CA ARG A 109 32.75 -8.39 1.28
C ARG A 109 33.47 -7.21 0.63
N SER A 110 33.57 -6.06 1.29
CA SER A 110 34.28 -4.91 0.73
C SER A 110 35.80 -5.14 0.66
N VAL A 111 36.36 -5.95 1.57
CA VAL A 111 37.78 -6.31 1.57
C VAL A 111 38.10 -7.34 0.47
N SER A 112 37.23 -8.33 0.23
CA SER A 112 37.46 -9.38 -0.78
C SER A 112 37.39 -8.89 -2.23
N VAL A 113 36.61 -7.83 -2.51
CA VAL A 113 36.54 -7.23 -3.87
C VAL A 113 37.82 -6.45 -4.24
N SER A 114 38.68 -6.11 -3.27
CA SER A 114 39.86 -5.26 -3.52
C SER A 114 41.15 -6.04 -3.86
N ILE A 115 41.15 -7.38 -3.85
CA ILE A 115 42.39 -8.19 -3.97
C ILE A 115 42.52 -8.93 -5.31
N GLU A 116 41.49 -9.03 -6.16
CA GLU A 116 41.54 -9.85 -7.39
C GLU A 116 41.99 -9.15 -8.69
N THR A 117 42.59 -7.95 -8.64
CA THR A 117 43.16 -7.32 -9.86
C THR A 117 44.55 -6.75 -9.65
N LYS A 118 45.54 -7.65 -9.52
CA LYS A 118 46.92 -7.45 -10.01
C LYS A 118 47.77 -8.68 -9.70
N ASP A 119 47.90 -9.56 -10.70
CA ASP A 119 49.18 -10.11 -11.16
C ASP A 119 48.93 -11.43 -11.90
N GLU A 120 48.84 -11.37 -13.24
CA GLU A 120 49.27 -12.49 -14.08
C GLU A 120 49.95 -11.97 -15.36
N VAL A 121 51.25 -11.74 -15.16
CA VAL A 121 52.39 -12.01 -16.04
C VAL A 121 52.07 -12.46 -17.47
N ILE A 122 52.34 -11.56 -18.42
CA ILE A 122 52.56 -11.85 -19.83
C ILE A 122 53.88 -12.63 -19.97
N THR A 123 53.82 -13.93 -20.26
CA THR A 123 54.96 -14.65 -20.86
C THR A 123 54.58 -15.27 -22.19
N LYS A 124 55.32 -14.82 -23.18
CA LYS A 124 55.42 -15.18 -24.60
C LYS A 124 55.83 -16.66 -24.76
N ASN A 125 55.16 -17.40 -25.64
CA ASN A 125 55.70 -18.50 -26.50
C ASN A 125 54.51 -19.10 -27.29
N GLU A 126 54.39 -18.87 -28.58
CA GLU A 126 55.07 -19.54 -29.72
C GLU A 126 54.42 -20.90 -30.07
N ILE A 127 53.86 -20.95 -31.27
CA ILE A 127 53.16 -22.07 -31.92
C ILE A 127 54.20 -22.92 -32.67
N PRO A 128 54.11 -24.26 -32.63
CA PRO A 128 53.99 -25.04 -33.88
C PRO A 128 52.94 -26.16 -33.71
N VAL A 129 51.90 -26.26 -34.56
CA VAL A 129 51.89 -26.95 -35.87
C VAL A 129 52.27 -28.44 -35.78
N VAL A 130 51.23 -29.29 -35.90
CA VAL A 130 51.19 -30.62 -36.57
C VAL A 130 51.83 -31.80 -35.83
N ASN A 131 51.01 -32.76 -35.36
CA ASN A 131 50.80 -34.04 -36.08
C ASN A 131 49.70 -34.91 -35.45
N SER A 132 48.83 -35.45 -36.30
CA SER A 132 47.89 -36.55 -36.03
C SER A 132 48.29 -37.75 -36.87
N SER A 133 48.43 -38.92 -36.24
CA SER A 133 48.30 -40.29 -36.79
C SER A 133 48.62 -41.21 -35.63
N GLU A 134 47.75 -42.08 -35.13
CA GLU A 134 47.13 -43.27 -35.74
C GLU A 134 47.27 -44.31 -34.59
N VAL A 135 46.22 -44.97 -34.11
CA VAL A 135 45.88 -46.38 -34.35
C VAL A 135 44.73 -46.64 -33.35
N ALA A 136 43.48 -46.78 -33.79
CA ALA A 136 42.75 -48.01 -34.09
C ALA A 136 42.14 -48.73 -32.86
N GLU A 137 41.08 -49.50 -33.14
CA GLU A 137 40.20 -50.27 -32.25
C GLU A 137 39.06 -49.49 -31.54
N THR A 138 37.81 -49.93 -31.48
CA THR A 138 37.11 -51.10 -32.04
C THR A 138 35.59 -50.88 -31.78
N ILE A 139 34.80 -51.03 -32.85
CA ILE A 139 33.38 -51.47 -32.93
C ILE A 139 32.24 -50.55 -32.41
N LYS A 140 31.29 -50.35 -33.34
CA LYS A 140 29.95 -49.76 -33.24
C LYS A 140 28.89 -50.82 -32.88
N GLU A 141 27.73 -50.31 -32.48
CA GLU A 141 26.41 -50.97 -32.29
C GLU A 141 26.30 -51.77 -30.98
N GLU A 142 25.23 -51.65 -30.18
CA GLU A 142 23.84 -51.92 -30.57
C GLU A 142 22.85 -51.44 -29.48
N ILE A 143 21.86 -50.65 -29.90
CA ILE A 143 20.41 -50.63 -29.56
C ILE A 143 19.94 -50.89 -28.11
N SER A 144 18.96 -50.06 -27.69
CA SER A 144 17.66 -50.51 -27.14
C SER A 144 17.30 -50.06 -25.72
N ASN A 145 16.29 -49.17 -25.68
CA ASN A 145 15.17 -49.13 -24.75
C ASN A 145 15.13 -50.20 -23.64
N LYS A 146 15.00 -49.73 -22.39
CA LYS A 146 13.86 -50.13 -21.55
C LYS A 146 13.60 -49.15 -20.40
N GLU A 147 12.50 -48.45 -20.58
CA GLU A 147 11.57 -47.98 -19.57
C GLU A 147 11.25 -49.08 -18.55
N ALA A 148 11.49 -48.79 -17.27
CA ALA A 148 11.02 -49.57 -16.14
C ALA A 148 10.35 -48.62 -15.15
N GLU A 149 9.03 -48.57 -15.31
CA GLU A 149 8.02 -48.19 -14.33
C GLU A 149 8.24 -48.96 -13.02
N VAL A 150 8.41 -48.25 -11.91
CA VAL A 150 8.29 -48.82 -10.57
C VAL A 150 7.30 -47.98 -9.77
N THR A 151 6.07 -48.46 -9.75
CA THR A 151 4.98 -48.03 -8.88
C THR A 151 5.23 -48.56 -7.46
N PRO A 152 5.21 -47.72 -6.41
CA PRO A 152 4.95 -48.21 -5.07
C PRO A 152 3.44 -48.21 -4.77
N GLU A 153 2.91 -49.42 -4.62
CA GLU A 153 1.58 -49.73 -4.11
C GLU A 153 1.45 -49.30 -2.63
N ILE A 154 0.72 -48.21 -2.38
CA ILE A 154 0.35 -47.80 -1.01
C ILE A 154 -1.06 -48.33 -0.71
N LYS A 155 -1.12 -49.34 0.16
CA LYS A 155 -2.37 -49.85 0.75
C LYS A 155 -3.10 -48.74 1.52
N PRO A 156 -4.44 -48.61 1.39
CA PRO A 156 -5.21 -47.69 2.21
C PRO A 156 -5.36 -48.25 3.62
N ASN A 157 -4.64 -47.66 4.58
CA ASN A 157 -4.87 -47.90 6.00
C ASN A 157 -6.06 -47.02 6.45
N ILE A 158 -7.19 -47.68 6.67
CA ILE A 158 -8.40 -47.11 7.27
C ILE A 158 -8.07 -46.86 8.74
N VAL A 159 -7.70 -45.62 9.08
CA VAL A 159 -7.63 -45.15 10.46
C VAL A 159 -8.90 -44.36 10.77
N ALA A 160 -9.50 -44.75 11.89
CA ALA A 160 -10.79 -44.37 12.40
C ALA A 160 -11.05 -42.86 12.38
N THR A 161 -12.24 -42.55 11.88
CA THR A 161 -12.99 -41.31 12.03
C THR A 161 -13.03 -40.90 13.52
N PRO A 162 -12.54 -39.71 13.90
CA PRO A 162 -12.92 -39.12 15.18
C PRO A 162 -14.42 -38.75 15.12
N PRO A 163 -15.17 -38.89 16.23
CA PRO A 163 -16.58 -38.58 16.27
C PRO A 163 -16.84 -37.11 15.91
N PRO A 164 -17.99 -36.78 15.31
CA PRO A 164 -18.35 -35.41 15.01
C PRO A 164 -18.40 -34.61 16.31
N VAL A 165 -17.54 -33.61 16.43
CA VAL A 165 -17.71 -32.58 17.45
C VAL A 165 -18.98 -31.84 17.09
N THR A 166 -20.03 -32.10 17.87
CA THR A 166 -21.28 -31.37 17.89
C THR A 166 -20.96 -29.88 18.02
N ILE A 167 -21.07 -29.14 16.92
CA ILE A 167 -21.15 -27.68 16.94
C ILE A 167 -22.48 -27.38 17.60
N SER A 168 -22.39 -27.06 18.89
CA SER A 168 -23.51 -26.56 19.67
C SER A 168 -24.04 -25.30 18.98
N LYS A 169 -25.31 -25.34 18.57
CA LYS A 169 -26.09 -24.17 18.18
C LYS A 169 -25.93 -23.10 19.27
N PHE A 170 -25.16 -22.06 19.01
CA PHE A 170 -25.40 -20.78 19.68
C PHE A 170 -26.64 -20.17 19.06
N THR A 171 -27.78 -20.52 19.65
CA THR A 171 -28.98 -19.69 19.66
C THR A 171 -28.61 -18.31 20.18
N PRO A 172 -28.81 -17.22 19.43
CA PRO A 172 -28.92 -15.90 20.03
C PRO A 172 -30.23 -15.90 20.83
N LYS A 173 -30.13 -16.10 22.15
CA LYS A 173 -31.25 -15.88 23.06
C LYS A 173 -31.50 -14.38 23.08
N SER A 174 -32.50 -13.98 22.30
CA SER A 174 -33.26 -12.76 22.55
C SER A 174 -33.94 -12.95 23.90
N GLU A 175 -33.48 -12.20 24.90
CA GLU A 175 -34.25 -11.94 26.11
C GLU A 175 -34.31 -10.43 26.25
N GLU A 176 -35.34 -9.92 25.58
CA GLU A 176 -36.05 -8.71 25.93
C GLU A 176 -36.34 -8.69 27.44
N LYS A 177 -36.17 -7.50 28.03
CA LYS A 177 -37.14 -6.77 28.86
C LYS A 177 -36.70 -6.40 30.27
N SER A 178 -37.00 -5.13 30.55
CA SER A 178 -37.37 -4.57 31.85
C SER A 178 -36.21 -4.34 32.82
N GLY A 179 -35.90 -3.11 33.25
CA GLY A 179 -36.77 -1.96 33.51
C GLY A 179 -36.56 -1.53 34.96
N PHE A 180 -36.73 -0.22 35.23
CA PHE A 180 -36.63 0.49 36.52
C PHE A 180 -35.21 0.88 36.97
N GLU A 181 -34.93 2.08 37.49
CA GLU A 181 -35.67 3.32 37.66
C GLU A 181 -34.67 4.42 38.09
N ASN A 182 -34.94 5.66 37.66
CA ASN A 182 -34.53 6.98 38.16
C ASN A 182 -33.56 7.10 39.36
N THR A 183 -32.59 8.02 39.24
CA THR A 183 -32.56 9.28 40.04
C THR A 183 -31.56 10.29 39.47
N ASP A 184 -32.10 11.40 38.97
CA ASP A 184 -31.88 12.78 39.42
C ASP A 184 -30.43 13.32 39.61
N SER A 185 -30.03 14.27 38.76
CA SER A 185 -29.49 15.59 39.16
C SER A 185 -28.90 16.35 37.96
N ALA A 186 -29.55 17.47 37.59
CA ALA A 186 -28.92 18.61 36.94
C ALA A 186 -28.42 19.60 38.03
N PRO A 187 -27.83 20.77 37.72
CA PRO A 187 -26.99 21.20 36.60
C PRO A 187 -25.66 21.84 37.09
N VAL A 188 -24.61 21.92 36.25
CA VAL A 188 -23.54 22.92 36.46
C VAL A 188 -23.32 23.74 35.21
N VAL A 189 -23.65 25.02 35.37
CA VAL A 189 -23.46 26.16 34.48
C VAL A 189 -21.98 26.49 34.39
N SER A 190 -21.45 26.70 33.18
CA SER A 190 -20.19 27.42 32.99
C SER A 190 -20.42 28.54 31.98
N ASN A 191 -20.44 29.77 32.48
CA ASN A 191 -20.60 31.01 31.73
C ASN A 191 -19.25 31.41 31.13
N ILE A 192 -19.18 31.51 29.79
CA ILE A 192 -18.10 32.22 29.10
C ILE A 192 -18.72 33.49 28.47
N PRO A 193 -18.14 34.69 28.67
CA PRO A 193 -18.69 35.93 28.10
C PRO A 193 -18.41 35.98 26.59
N VAL A 194 -19.47 35.94 25.78
CA VAL A 194 -19.38 36.17 24.33
C VAL A 194 -19.76 37.61 24.02
N LYS A 195 -18.86 38.27 23.28
CA LYS A 195 -18.94 39.66 22.78
C LYS A 195 -20.12 39.79 21.78
N PRO A 196 -20.89 40.89 21.78
CA PRO A 196 -22.07 41.01 20.91
C PRO A 196 -21.68 41.23 19.44
N ILE A 197 -22.21 40.41 18.54
CA ILE A 197 -22.19 40.62 17.08
C ILE A 197 -23.57 41.15 16.67
N PRO A 198 -23.66 42.26 15.91
CA PRO A 198 -24.92 42.88 15.53
C PRO A 198 -25.73 42.03 14.54
N ALA A 199 -27.03 41.98 14.79
CA ALA A 199 -28.04 41.29 14.02
C ALA A 199 -28.22 41.87 12.61
N MET A 200 -28.08 41.03 11.58
CA MET A 200 -28.67 41.28 10.26
C MET A 200 -29.88 40.38 10.04
N ARG A 201 -30.92 41.04 9.53
CA ARG A 201 -32.31 40.62 9.42
C ARG A 201 -32.50 39.41 8.50
N VAL A 202 -33.24 38.43 8.98
CA VAL A 202 -33.89 37.41 8.16
C VAL A 202 -35.15 38.03 7.55
N MET A 203 -35.17 38.21 6.22
CA MET A 203 -36.42 38.44 5.49
C MET A 203 -37.06 37.09 5.21
N THR A 204 -38.18 36.85 5.89
CA THR A 204 -39.19 35.86 5.54
C THR A 204 -40.01 36.40 4.37
N ASN A 205 -40.23 35.60 3.33
CA ASN A 205 -41.32 35.80 2.37
C ASN A 205 -42.15 34.50 2.27
N PRO A 206 -43.50 34.60 2.27
CA PRO A 206 -44.40 33.45 2.36
C PRO A 206 -44.87 32.92 0.99
N VAL A 207 -45.16 31.60 0.98
CA VAL A 207 -46.27 30.90 0.28
C VAL A 207 -46.43 31.09 -1.24
N THR A 208 -46.38 29.97 -1.99
CA THR A 208 -47.48 29.50 -2.89
C THR A 208 -47.18 28.09 -3.43
N PRO A 209 -48.06 27.09 -3.22
CA PRO A 209 -48.00 25.80 -3.91
C PRO A 209 -48.80 25.87 -5.22
N SER A 210 -48.12 25.71 -6.36
CA SER A 210 -48.81 25.63 -7.67
C SER A 210 -49.04 24.17 -8.05
N GLN A 211 -50.30 23.77 -7.92
CA GLN A 211 -50.88 22.51 -8.34
C GLN A 211 -51.37 22.69 -9.79
N SER A 212 -50.82 21.94 -10.76
CA SER A 212 -51.45 21.80 -12.07
C SER A 212 -51.22 20.42 -12.70
N LYS A 213 -52.31 19.65 -12.63
CA LYS A 213 -52.92 18.70 -13.59
C LYS A 213 -52.05 17.73 -14.42
N PRO A 214 -52.48 16.45 -14.53
CA PRO A 214 -51.91 15.47 -15.45
C PRO A 214 -52.45 15.70 -16.88
N VAL A 215 -51.55 15.72 -17.86
CA VAL A 215 -51.92 15.68 -19.28
C VAL A 215 -51.67 14.26 -19.79
N THR A 216 -52.77 13.55 -20.00
CA THR A 216 -52.86 12.34 -20.81
C THR A 216 -52.68 12.74 -22.28
N VAL A 217 -51.66 12.18 -22.95
CA VAL A 217 -51.63 12.14 -24.42
C VAL A 217 -51.38 10.71 -24.85
N SER A 218 -52.39 10.15 -25.51
CA SER A 218 -52.42 8.84 -26.13
C SER A 218 -51.78 8.86 -27.53
N THR A 219 -51.36 7.67 -27.98
CA THR A 219 -51.13 7.21 -29.38
C THR A 219 -49.77 7.49 -30.05
N PRO A 220 -49.35 6.70 -31.06
CA PRO A 220 -49.59 5.28 -31.34
C PRO A 220 -48.30 4.46 -31.58
N VAL A 221 -48.47 3.15 -31.46
CA VAL A 221 -47.55 2.07 -31.83
C VAL A 221 -47.12 2.18 -33.30
N VAL A 222 -45.82 2.22 -33.56
CA VAL A 222 -45.23 1.78 -34.83
C VAL A 222 -44.24 0.65 -34.53
N SER A 223 -44.65 -0.53 -34.97
CA SER A 223 -43.90 -1.78 -34.90
C SER A 223 -42.77 -1.75 -35.92
N THR A 224 -41.52 -1.61 -35.46
CA THR A 224 -40.34 -1.76 -36.31
C THR A 224 -39.81 -3.18 -36.20
N LYS A 225 -40.35 -4.00 -37.09
CA LYS A 225 -39.81 -5.23 -37.69
C LYS A 225 -38.32 -5.49 -37.39
N ILE A 226 -38.09 -6.50 -36.55
CA ILE A 226 -36.84 -7.27 -36.42
C ILE A 226 -36.58 -8.07 -37.71
N PRO A 227 -35.44 -7.92 -38.38
CA PRO A 227 -34.88 -8.97 -39.20
C PRO A 227 -33.96 -9.86 -38.34
N SER A 228 -34.42 -11.08 -38.07
CA SER A 228 -33.55 -12.20 -37.74
C SER A 228 -32.99 -12.73 -39.05
N LEU A 229 -31.68 -12.63 -39.25
CA LEU A 229 -30.99 -13.29 -40.36
C LEU A 229 -29.67 -13.82 -39.84
N ALA A 230 -29.64 -15.13 -39.64
CA ALA A 230 -28.43 -15.92 -39.55
C ALA A 230 -27.66 -15.73 -40.86
N GLU A 231 -26.51 -15.06 -40.79
CA GLU A 231 -25.51 -15.12 -41.84
C GLU A 231 -24.13 -15.26 -41.19
N GLU A 232 -23.62 -16.46 -41.37
CA GLU A 232 -22.36 -17.02 -40.93
C GLU A 232 -21.22 -16.19 -41.52
N LYS A 233 -20.66 -15.28 -40.73
CA LYS A 233 -19.46 -14.50 -41.10
C LYS A 233 -18.29 -14.87 -40.20
N LYS A 234 -17.54 -15.84 -40.71
CA LYS A 234 -16.10 -16.12 -40.53
C LYS A 234 -15.42 -15.31 -39.41
N VAL A 235 -15.13 -16.02 -38.31
CA VAL A 235 -14.30 -15.58 -37.20
C VAL A 235 -12.93 -15.12 -37.73
N PRO A 236 -12.47 -13.89 -37.44
CA PRO A 236 -11.09 -13.48 -37.70
C PRO A 236 -10.15 -14.28 -36.80
N SER A 237 -9.12 -14.86 -37.42
CA SER A 237 -8.04 -15.59 -36.76
C SER A 237 -7.26 -14.68 -35.80
N PHE A 238 -6.84 -15.24 -34.66
CA PHE A 238 -6.04 -14.60 -33.60
C PHE A 238 -4.58 -14.28 -34.00
N SER A 239 -4.29 -14.08 -35.29
CA SER A 239 -2.93 -13.89 -35.81
C SER A 239 -2.67 -12.51 -36.44
N ASP A 240 -3.66 -11.62 -36.49
CA ASP A 240 -3.47 -10.24 -36.97
C ASP A 240 -3.64 -9.22 -35.82
N LEU A 241 -2.87 -9.40 -34.74
CA LEU A 241 -2.59 -8.30 -33.82
C LEU A 241 -1.60 -7.35 -34.51
N PRO A 242 -1.89 -6.04 -34.64
CA PRO A 242 -0.84 -5.07 -34.96
C PRO A 242 0.15 -5.02 -33.79
N THR A 243 1.28 -5.69 -33.99
CA THR A 243 2.56 -5.38 -33.36
C THR A 243 2.82 -3.89 -33.45
N SER A 244 3.08 -3.27 -32.29
CA SER A 244 3.42 -1.86 -32.08
C SER A 244 2.39 -0.85 -32.61
N LEU A 245 1.56 -0.32 -31.71
CA LEU A 245 1.01 1.02 -31.88
C LEU A 245 2.18 2.00 -32.06
N PRO A 246 2.26 2.76 -33.17
CA PRO A 246 3.16 3.88 -33.23
C PRO A 246 2.74 4.87 -32.15
N ARG A 247 3.72 5.27 -31.33
CA ARG A 247 3.68 6.42 -30.44
C ARG A 247 3.06 7.58 -31.23
N LYS A 248 1.78 7.89 -30.96
CA LYS A 248 1.07 9.01 -31.59
C LYS A 248 1.92 10.25 -31.38
N GLU A 249 2.47 10.74 -32.48
CA GLU A 249 2.94 12.11 -32.62
C GLU A 249 1.85 13.04 -32.10
N SER A 250 2.31 14.04 -31.36
CA SER A 250 1.55 15.12 -30.76
C SER A 250 0.28 15.44 -31.56
N GLU A 251 -0.89 15.33 -30.92
CA GLU A 251 -2.14 15.91 -31.43
C GLU A 251 -1.91 17.42 -31.54
N VAL A 252 -1.47 17.87 -32.73
CA VAL A 252 -1.12 19.27 -33.02
C VAL A 252 -2.41 20.10 -32.89
N GLY A 253 -2.64 20.65 -31.70
CA GLY A 253 -3.77 21.53 -31.42
C GLY A 253 -4.41 21.36 -30.05
N ASN A 254 -4.11 20.28 -29.31
CA ASN A 254 -4.71 20.06 -28.00
C ASN A 254 -3.81 20.67 -26.90
N PRO A 255 -4.22 21.77 -26.22
CA PRO A 255 -3.35 22.51 -25.30
C PRO A 255 -2.95 21.72 -24.05
N LEU A 256 -3.53 20.53 -23.83
CA LEU A 256 -3.22 19.62 -22.72
C LEU A 256 -2.06 18.65 -23.02
N TYR A 257 -1.60 18.57 -24.28
CA TYR A 257 -0.56 17.65 -24.73
C TYR A 257 0.67 18.43 -25.24
N THR A 258 1.13 19.39 -24.43
CA THR A 258 2.38 20.11 -24.67
C THR A 258 3.55 19.41 -23.95
N ALA A 259 4.77 19.62 -24.44
CA ALA A 259 5.97 19.05 -23.82
C ALA A 259 6.15 19.50 -22.36
N GLU A 260 5.76 20.74 -22.02
CA GLU A 260 5.79 21.24 -20.64
C GLU A 260 4.84 20.46 -19.73
N ILE A 261 3.61 20.19 -20.20
CA ILE A 261 2.62 19.42 -19.43
C ILE A 261 3.04 17.96 -19.34
N ASP A 262 3.61 17.39 -20.41
CA ASP A 262 4.12 16.02 -20.40
C ASP A 262 5.26 15.82 -19.39
N ALA A 263 6.17 16.80 -19.29
CA ALA A 263 7.24 16.79 -18.29
C ALA A 263 6.69 16.94 -16.86
N GLY A 264 5.78 17.90 -16.64
CA GLY A 264 5.14 18.08 -15.34
C GLY A 264 4.31 16.87 -14.91
N LEU A 265 3.72 16.15 -15.86
CA LEU A 265 3.00 14.90 -15.58
C LEU A 265 3.94 13.79 -15.13
N ASP A 266 5.09 13.65 -15.79
CA ASP A 266 6.06 12.64 -15.41
C ASP A 266 6.72 12.93 -14.04
N GLU A 267 6.97 14.21 -13.74
CA GLU A 267 7.44 14.67 -12.43
C GLU A 267 6.40 14.38 -11.33
N LEU A 268 5.15 14.81 -11.53
CA LEU A 268 4.04 14.56 -10.61
C LEU A 268 3.91 13.07 -10.28
N LEU A 269 3.92 12.21 -11.30
CA LEU A 269 3.80 10.76 -11.12
C LEU A 269 5.06 10.17 -10.47
N SER A 270 6.25 10.70 -10.74
CA SER A 270 7.49 10.24 -10.11
C SER A 270 7.54 10.54 -8.61
N ASP A 271 6.93 11.65 -8.18
CA ASP A 271 6.89 12.05 -6.77
C ASP A 271 5.73 11.42 -5.99
N TRP A 272 4.62 11.14 -6.68
CA TRP A 272 3.49 10.48 -6.06
C TRP A 272 3.85 9.05 -5.64
N SER A 273 3.81 8.80 -4.32
CA SER A 273 4.15 7.51 -3.70
C SER A 273 3.49 6.30 -4.36
N LEU A 274 2.31 6.48 -4.95
CA LEU A 274 1.56 5.44 -5.64
C LEU A 274 2.19 5.01 -6.97
N PHE A 275 2.87 5.92 -7.68
CA PHE A 275 3.50 5.65 -8.99
C PHE A 275 5.03 5.74 -8.95
N LYS A 276 5.59 6.03 -7.78
CA LYS A 276 7.04 6.17 -7.56
C LYS A 276 7.80 4.85 -7.64
N LYS A 277 7.16 3.73 -7.30
CA LYS A 277 7.80 2.40 -7.25
C LYS A 277 6.89 1.37 -7.91
N SER A 278 7.42 0.68 -8.92
CA SER A 278 6.77 -0.49 -9.50
C SER A 278 7.68 -1.71 -9.49
N GLY A 279 7.09 -2.88 -9.75
CA GLY A 279 7.79 -4.15 -9.77
C GLY A 279 8.16 -4.66 -8.39
N LEU A 280 8.60 -5.93 -8.34
CA LEU A 280 8.88 -6.67 -7.10
C LEU A 280 9.99 -6.04 -6.24
N PHE A 281 10.82 -5.16 -6.81
CA PHE A 281 11.95 -4.55 -6.12
C PHE A 281 11.98 -3.02 -6.21
N GLY A 282 10.92 -2.38 -6.73
CA GLY A 282 10.92 -0.93 -6.97
C GLY A 282 11.87 -0.47 -8.07
N THR A 283 12.46 -1.40 -8.84
CA THR A 283 13.30 -1.15 -10.02
C THR A 283 12.50 -1.08 -11.31
N GLY A 284 11.17 -1.23 -11.24
CA GLY A 284 10.32 -1.17 -12.40
C GLY A 284 10.12 0.26 -12.94
N PRO A 285 9.46 0.38 -14.10
CA PRO A 285 9.15 1.67 -14.70
C PRO A 285 8.32 2.55 -13.75
N LYS A 286 8.65 3.83 -13.71
CA LYS A 286 8.01 4.84 -12.86
C LYS A 286 7.32 5.91 -13.72
N GLY A 287 6.63 6.83 -13.07
CA GLY A 287 6.02 7.97 -13.77
C GLY A 287 4.95 7.50 -14.75
N ARG A 288 5.04 7.96 -16.01
CA ARG A 288 4.08 7.61 -17.06
C ARG A 288 4.18 6.18 -17.56
N GLU A 289 5.33 5.55 -17.39
CA GLU A 289 5.55 4.15 -17.77
C GLU A 289 5.11 3.18 -16.68
N HIS A 290 4.64 3.71 -15.53
CA HIS A 290 4.19 2.89 -14.41
C HIS A 290 2.99 2.01 -14.82
N PRO A 291 3.01 0.69 -14.57
CA PRO A 291 1.96 -0.22 -15.05
C PRO A 291 0.57 0.14 -14.52
N LEU A 292 0.49 0.57 -13.25
CA LEU A 292 -0.77 1.05 -12.68
C LEU A 292 -1.28 2.29 -13.41
N PHE A 293 -0.40 3.24 -13.73
CA PHE A 293 -0.80 4.48 -14.41
C PHE A 293 -1.35 4.17 -15.79
N GLN A 294 -0.67 3.32 -16.57
CA GLN A 294 -1.14 2.89 -17.89
C GLN A 294 -2.51 2.21 -17.84
N LYS A 295 -2.81 1.45 -16.78
CA LYS A 295 -4.11 0.81 -16.60
C LYS A 295 -5.21 1.82 -16.28
N ILE A 296 -4.93 2.86 -15.51
CA ILE A 296 -5.95 3.80 -15.01
C ILE A 296 -6.05 5.11 -15.80
N SER A 297 -5.05 5.46 -16.61
CA SER A 297 -4.95 6.76 -17.31
C SER A 297 -6.16 7.03 -18.21
N GLY A 298 -6.64 6.01 -18.91
CA GLY A 298 -7.81 6.06 -19.79
C GLY A 298 -9.15 5.88 -19.08
N ILE A 299 -9.17 5.60 -17.79
CA ILE A 299 -10.40 5.35 -17.04
C ILE A 299 -11.04 6.67 -16.66
N GLN A 300 -12.37 6.76 -16.80
CA GLN A 300 -13.11 7.93 -16.36
C GLN A 300 -13.01 8.11 -14.86
N VAL A 301 -12.81 9.34 -14.40
CA VAL A 301 -12.62 9.68 -12.99
C VAL A 301 -13.73 9.09 -12.08
N PRO A 302 -15.04 9.19 -12.40
CA PRO A 302 -16.08 8.58 -11.57
C PRO A 302 -15.94 7.07 -11.40
N LEU A 303 -15.51 6.36 -12.45
CA LEU A 303 -15.31 4.91 -12.42
C LEU A 303 -14.05 4.54 -11.61
N LEU A 304 -13.00 5.36 -11.75
CA LEU A 304 -11.76 5.21 -10.98
C LEU A 304 -12.03 5.38 -9.47
N LEU A 305 -12.77 6.43 -9.09
CA LEU A 305 -13.15 6.70 -7.69
C LEU A 305 -14.07 5.59 -7.13
N ALA A 306 -14.95 5.03 -7.95
CA ALA A 306 -15.77 3.89 -7.55
C ALA A 306 -14.95 2.58 -7.40
N GLY A 307 -13.70 2.54 -7.86
CA GLY A 307 -12.87 1.33 -7.85
C GLY A 307 -13.21 0.34 -8.95
N ARG A 308 -13.87 0.78 -10.03
CA ARG A 308 -14.28 -0.09 -11.14
C ARG A 308 -13.17 -0.25 -12.17
N PHE A 309 -12.05 -0.82 -11.73
CA PHE A 309 -10.91 -1.13 -12.60
C PHE A 309 -10.13 -2.35 -12.08
N GLU A 310 -9.34 -2.96 -12.95
CA GLU A 310 -8.56 -4.15 -12.61
C GLU A 310 -7.42 -3.82 -11.63
N GLY A 311 -7.34 -4.56 -10.52
CA GLY A 311 -6.34 -4.31 -9.48
C GLY A 311 -6.68 -3.14 -8.54
N ALA A 312 -7.94 -2.73 -8.49
CA ALA A 312 -8.40 -1.69 -7.56
C ALA A 312 -8.25 -2.13 -6.09
N THR A 313 -7.28 -1.53 -5.40
CA THR A 313 -7.15 -1.67 -3.94
C THR A 313 -7.76 -0.46 -3.23
N GLN A 314 -8.11 -0.62 -1.95
CA GLN A 314 -8.62 0.50 -1.14
C GLN A 314 -7.58 1.63 -1.04
N GLU A 315 -6.30 1.29 -0.94
CA GLU A 315 -5.20 2.25 -0.88
C GLU A 315 -5.09 3.11 -2.14
N ILE A 316 -5.20 2.49 -3.33
CA ILE A 316 -5.18 3.23 -4.60
C ILE A 316 -6.35 4.21 -4.66
N ARG A 317 -7.57 3.75 -4.36
CA ARG A 317 -8.77 4.60 -4.38
C ARG A 317 -8.65 5.75 -3.40
N GLN A 318 -8.19 5.47 -2.18
CA GLN A 318 -8.01 6.48 -1.14
C GLN A 318 -6.99 7.52 -1.58
N SER A 319 -5.81 7.09 -2.05
CA SER A 319 -4.76 8.00 -2.51
C SER A 319 -5.22 8.90 -3.67
N VAL A 320 -5.92 8.34 -4.66
CA VAL A 320 -6.49 9.12 -5.77
C VAL A 320 -7.57 10.09 -5.26
N THR A 321 -8.46 9.63 -4.40
CA THR A 321 -9.54 10.46 -3.83
C THR A 321 -8.97 11.63 -3.03
N ASP A 322 -7.97 11.38 -2.20
CA ASP A 322 -7.32 12.41 -1.37
C ASP A 322 -6.61 13.45 -2.23
N TYR A 323 -5.88 13.00 -3.26
CA TYR A 323 -5.24 13.91 -4.21
C TYR A 323 -6.25 14.83 -4.90
N MET A 324 -7.34 14.25 -5.43
CA MET A 324 -8.39 15.00 -6.12
C MET A 324 -9.14 15.95 -5.19
N ASN A 325 -9.39 15.53 -3.95
CA ASN A 325 -10.00 16.37 -2.93
C ASN A 325 -9.07 17.55 -2.57
N GLY A 326 -7.77 17.34 -2.47
CA GLY A 326 -6.80 18.40 -2.27
C GLY A 326 -6.94 19.50 -3.32
N TRP A 327 -6.92 19.14 -4.61
CA TRP A 327 -7.10 20.11 -5.69
C TRP A 327 -8.49 20.76 -5.73
N ARG A 328 -9.54 20.00 -5.39
CA ARG A 328 -10.90 20.51 -5.29
C ARG A 328 -11.03 21.57 -4.20
N TYR A 329 -10.47 21.35 -3.02
CA TYR A 329 -10.61 22.28 -1.89
C TYR A 329 -9.64 23.46 -1.98
N GLU A 330 -8.41 23.23 -2.44
CA GLU A 330 -7.38 24.28 -2.50
C GLU A 330 -7.53 25.20 -3.72
N GLN A 331 -7.89 24.64 -4.87
CA GLN A 331 -7.89 25.36 -6.15
C GLN A 331 -9.24 25.35 -6.86
N GLY A 332 -10.26 24.69 -6.28
CA GLY A 332 -11.57 24.56 -6.92
C GLY A 332 -11.57 23.66 -8.16
N ILE A 333 -10.52 22.87 -8.38
CA ILE A 333 -10.41 22.03 -9.59
C ILE A 333 -11.24 20.76 -9.38
N VAL A 334 -12.43 20.76 -9.98
CA VAL A 334 -13.35 19.60 -10.01
C VAL A 334 -13.21 18.89 -11.35
N TYR A 335 -13.29 17.56 -11.35
CA TYR A 335 -13.30 16.76 -12.57
C TYR A 335 -14.58 16.97 -13.38
N GLU A 336 -14.48 16.87 -14.70
CA GLU A 336 -15.61 16.99 -15.61
C GLU A 336 -16.29 15.65 -15.89
N SER A 337 -17.54 15.67 -16.34
CA SER A 337 -18.27 14.44 -16.71
C SER A 337 -17.62 13.79 -17.93
N GLY A 338 -17.22 12.52 -17.82
CA GLY A 338 -16.54 11.80 -18.88
C GLY A 338 -15.03 12.06 -18.98
N GLU A 339 -14.46 12.91 -18.12
CA GLU A 339 -13.02 13.17 -18.08
C GLU A 339 -12.24 11.91 -17.63
N THR A 340 -11.19 11.57 -18.37
CA THR A 340 -10.27 10.49 -17.99
C THR A 340 -9.30 10.96 -16.91
N PHE A 341 -8.74 10.02 -16.15
CA PHE A 341 -7.78 10.33 -15.10
C PHE A 341 -6.56 11.10 -15.61
N GLU A 342 -5.98 10.69 -16.75
CA GLU A 342 -4.84 11.41 -17.34
C GLU A 342 -5.22 12.84 -17.76
N THR A 343 -6.41 13.02 -18.35
CA THR A 343 -6.88 14.34 -18.78
C THR A 343 -7.04 15.28 -17.57
N TYR A 344 -7.60 14.76 -16.47
CA TYR A 344 -7.70 15.50 -15.21
C TYR A 344 -6.33 15.94 -14.69
N LEU A 345 -5.35 15.04 -14.64
CA LEU A 345 -4.00 15.38 -14.18
C LEU A 345 -3.33 16.43 -15.08
N ARG A 346 -3.47 16.30 -16.41
CA ARG A 346 -2.94 17.28 -17.37
C ARG A 346 -3.52 18.67 -17.15
N ARG A 347 -4.82 18.77 -16.84
CA ARG A 347 -5.48 20.04 -16.53
C ARG A 347 -4.96 20.63 -15.23
N VAL A 348 -4.77 19.82 -14.20
CA VAL A 348 -4.13 20.23 -12.95
C VAL A 348 -2.73 20.81 -13.21
N ILE A 349 -1.89 20.10 -13.98
CA ILE A 349 -0.53 20.54 -14.30
C ILE A 349 -0.53 21.83 -15.10
N LYS A 350 -1.40 21.93 -16.11
CA LYS A 350 -1.58 23.17 -16.87
C LYS A 350 -1.91 24.34 -15.95
N HIS A 351 -2.81 24.15 -15.00
CA HIS A 351 -3.17 25.17 -14.00
C HIS A 351 -1.97 25.60 -13.15
N ILE A 352 -1.15 24.66 -12.69
CA ILE A 352 0.09 24.95 -11.95
C ILE A 352 1.05 25.81 -12.78
N ILE A 353 1.28 25.41 -14.04
CA ILE A 353 2.18 26.13 -14.95
C ILE A 353 1.65 27.55 -15.22
N ASP A 354 0.34 27.70 -15.46
CA ASP A 354 -0.29 29.00 -15.69
C ASP A 354 -0.15 29.92 -14.47
N LEU A 355 -0.33 29.39 -13.25
CA LEU A 355 -0.11 30.15 -12.00
C LEU A 355 1.35 30.59 -11.85
N GLN A 356 2.31 29.73 -12.17
CA GLN A 356 3.73 30.07 -12.12
C GLN A 356 4.08 31.18 -13.12
N LYS A 357 3.55 31.10 -14.35
CA LYS A 357 3.74 32.14 -15.38
C LYS A 357 3.16 33.48 -14.94
N GLN A 358 1.97 33.49 -14.33
CA GLN A 358 1.36 34.70 -13.78
C GLN A 358 2.22 35.30 -12.65
N ARG A 359 2.71 34.46 -11.73
CA ARG A 359 3.57 34.90 -10.63
C ARG A 359 4.90 35.48 -11.10
N ASN A 360 5.49 34.94 -12.16
CA ASN A 360 6.76 35.42 -12.70
C ASN A 360 6.60 36.69 -13.57
N SER A 361 5.38 37.00 -13.99
CA SER A 361 5.07 38.18 -14.82
C SER A 361 4.65 39.40 -14.00
N ALA A 362 4.36 39.21 -12.71
CA ALA A 362 4.05 40.25 -11.73
C ALA A 362 5.32 40.61 -10.95
#